data_AF-A0AAN8RIW6-F1
#
_entry.id   AF-A0AAN8RIW6-F1
#
_cell.length_a   1.000
_cell.length_b   1.000
_cell.length_c   1.000
_cell.angle_alpha   90.00
_cell.angle_beta   90.00
_cell.angle_gamma   90.00
#
_symmetry.space_group_name_H-M   'P 1'
#
loop_
_entity.id
_entity.type
_entity.pdbx_description
1 polymer ?
#
loop_
_entity_poly.entity_id
_entity_poly.type
_entity_poly.pdbx_seq_one_letter_code
_entity_poly.pdbx_strand_id
1 'polypeptide(L)'
;MEHKTPTGAQISHSTVEKRIKQFLVSLDELINELKNLNSSSSLGLNKARSSKVWVAEQVEDLLHSIEKCAKSRVYVKEKDDHAGLDSRGTELWNMTTKLLRSEKPSDLENKNTYLKRMLLDPELHPYMLPRLAPPPPPLTPPHLENGNDPLIRYIKHVTVRHLAYLTLDCAQRTCGRTTQGSLRLVKIAVKAGKTYLDHNEVSLAESVLGNAAKYIDDLSKNATPLAVDEEGERINLECEFLVQRIELSFLQHNVNAAELMCNNAMERFSRDESAAGRLEPRIRESLGKVLYKIGKDMVKRANLTNGVEWLARALEIVDPKYVGSEQFAAELRFGIMQNLVQTSLKTQVSSDLRRAEEVMEVMVKEWPERLNVHCLGLDIIVAQKLGAEAYHAGELFEFWDD
;
A
#
# COMPACT_ATOMS: atom_id res chain seq x y z
N MET A 1 0.03 12.73 51.45
CA MET A 1 -0.14 11.32 51.07
C MET A 1 0.06 11.22 49.58
N GLU A 2 1.28 10.92 49.15
CA GLU A 2 1.60 10.69 47.74
C GLU A 2 1.16 9.27 47.37
N HIS A 3 0.27 9.18 46.39
CA HIS A 3 -0.13 7.91 45.78
C HIS A 3 1.05 7.35 44.97
N LYS A 4 1.74 6.36 45.53
CA LYS A 4 2.65 5.49 44.76
C LYS A 4 1.80 4.62 43.84
N THR A 5 1.96 4.82 42.52
CA THR A 5 1.50 3.89 41.49
C THR A 5 2.20 2.53 41.66
N PRO A 6 1.51 1.41 41.36
CA PRO A 6 2.08 0.08 41.57
C PRO A 6 3.16 -0.21 40.53
N THR A 7 4.37 -0.46 41.02
CA THR A 7 5.51 -0.98 40.27
C THR A 7 5.12 -2.30 39.61
N GLY A 8 5.09 -2.34 38.28
CA GLY A 8 4.82 -3.56 37.51
C GLY A 8 5.80 -4.67 37.89
N ALA A 9 5.28 -5.88 38.10
CA ALA A 9 6.07 -7.07 38.43
C ALA A 9 7.18 -7.28 37.39
N GLN A 10 8.44 -7.20 37.82
CA GLN A 10 9.58 -7.52 36.97
C GLN A 10 9.53 -9.02 36.65
N ILE A 11 9.24 -9.36 35.39
CA ILE A 11 9.31 -10.73 34.88
C ILE A 11 10.79 -11.14 34.91
N SER A 12 11.11 -12.31 35.50
CA SER A 12 12.49 -12.80 35.54
C SER A 12 13.01 -13.09 34.14
N HIS A 13 14.29 -12.80 33.89
CA HIS A 13 14.98 -13.12 32.61
C HIS A 13 14.81 -14.60 32.22
N SER A 14 14.89 -15.50 33.21
CA SER A 14 14.68 -16.95 33.03
C SER A 14 13.29 -17.33 32.52
N THR A 15 12.27 -16.50 32.76
CA THR A 15 10.91 -16.73 32.27
C THR A 15 10.78 -16.35 30.79
N VAL A 16 11.45 -15.28 30.36
CA VAL A 16 11.44 -14.84 28.95
C VAL A 16 12.18 -15.83 28.07
N GLU A 17 13.36 -16.27 28.50
CA GLU A 17 14.18 -17.26 27.80
C GLU A 17 13.43 -18.59 27.58
N LYS A 18 12.77 -19.12 28.63
CA LYS A 18 11.91 -20.31 28.52
C LYS A 18 10.77 -20.13 27.51
N ARG A 19 10.16 -18.94 27.48
CA ARG A 19 9.09 -18.63 26.51
C ARG A 19 9.63 -18.58 25.08
N ILE A 20 10.81 -18.00 24.86
CA ILE A 20 11.45 -17.98 23.53
C ILE A 20 11.78 -19.40 23.07
N LYS A 21 12.38 -20.22 23.94
CA LYS A 21 12.69 -21.63 23.62
C LYS A 21 11.43 -22.42 23.28
N GLN A 22 10.36 -22.28 24.06
CA GLN A 22 9.07 -22.90 23.75
C GLN A 22 8.47 -22.41 22.43
N PHE A 23 8.53 -21.09 22.18
CA PHE A 23 8.05 -20.49 20.95
C PHE A 23 8.80 -21.05 19.73
N LEU A 24 10.13 -21.18 19.80
CA LEU A 24 10.95 -21.72 18.71
C LEU A 24 10.58 -23.17 18.38
N VAL A 25 10.29 -24.00 19.39
CA VAL A 25 9.84 -25.39 19.17
C VAL A 25 8.52 -25.41 18.40
N SER A 26 7.52 -24.65 18.86
CA SER A 26 6.22 -24.56 18.18
C SER A 26 6.32 -23.94 16.78
N LEU A 27 7.30 -23.04 16.58
CA LEU A 27 7.57 -22.45 15.26
C LEU A 27 8.18 -23.47 14.29
N ASP A 28 9.10 -24.32 14.76
CA ASP A 28 9.71 -25.39 13.96
C ASP A 28 8.64 -26.43 13.56
N GLU A 29 7.68 -26.75 14.44
CA GLU A 29 6.50 -27.57 14.13
C GLU A 29 5.68 -26.95 12.99
N LEU A 30 5.30 -25.68 13.11
CA LEU A 30 4.55 -24.96 12.07
C LEU A 30 5.31 -24.93 10.73
N ILE A 31 6.61 -24.66 10.74
CA ILE A 31 7.43 -24.62 9.52
C ILE A 31 7.41 -25.98 8.81
N ASN A 32 7.57 -27.08 9.56
CA ASN A 32 7.54 -28.43 9.01
C ASN A 32 6.16 -28.76 8.41
N GLU A 33 5.08 -28.37 9.08
CA GLU A 33 3.71 -28.51 8.58
C GLU A 33 3.50 -27.75 7.26
N LEU A 34 3.91 -26.48 7.21
CA LEU A 34 3.80 -25.66 6.00
C LEU A 34 4.62 -26.23 4.83
N LYS A 35 5.79 -26.82 5.10
CA LYS A 35 6.58 -27.55 4.08
C LYS A 35 5.83 -28.78 3.57
N ASN A 36 5.26 -29.58 4.47
CA ASN A 36 4.49 -30.77 4.11
C ASN A 36 3.24 -30.43 3.29
N LEU A 37 2.56 -29.32 3.61
CA LEU A 37 1.41 -28.83 2.85
C LEU A 37 1.79 -28.43 1.41
N ASN A 38 2.98 -27.88 1.20
CA ASN A 38 3.44 -27.51 -0.15
C ASN A 38 3.84 -28.72 -0.99
N SER A 39 4.31 -29.80 -0.36
CA SER A 39 4.70 -31.05 -1.05
C SER A 39 3.50 -31.95 -1.38
N SER A 40 2.36 -31.74 -0.74
CA SER A 40 1.21 -32.65 -0.77
C SER A 40 0.13 -32.21 -1.76
N SER A 41 0.38 -32.33 -3.06
CA SER A 41 -0.63 -32.04 -4.09
C SER A 41 -1.75 -33.09 -4.21
N SER A 42 -1.72 -34.18 -3.42
CA SER A 42 -2.61 -35.34 -3.59
C SER A 42 -3.36 -35.81 -2.33
N LEU A 43 -3.41 -35.01 -1.26
CA LEU A 43 -4.12 -35.41 -0.04
C LEU A 43 -5.65 -35.21 -0.15
N GLY A 44 -6.42 -36.24 0.23
CA GLY A 44 -7.88 -36.22 0.18
C GLY A 44 -8.52 -35.03 0.91
N LEU A 45 -9.62 -34.53 0.36
CA LEU A 45 -10.29 -33.26 0.73
C LEU A 45 -10.48 -33.06 2.24
N ASN A 46 -10.87 -34.11 2.97
CA ASN A 46 -11.20 -34.04 4.40
C ASN A 46 -9.96 -33.91 5.30
N LYS A 47 -8.87 -34.63 4.97
CA LYS A 47 -7.62 -34.54 5.71
C LYS A 47 -6.92 -33.20 5.48
N ALA A 48 -7.02 -32.67 4.25
CA ALA A 48 -6.56 -31.32 3.94
C ALA A 48 -7.32 -30.25 4.76
N ARG A 49 -8.67 -30.35 4.85
CA ARG A 49 -9.49 -29.38 5.59
C ARG A 49 -9.18 -29.33 7.10
N SER A 50 -8.95 -30.49 7.73
CA SER A 50 -8.56 -30.56 9.14
C SER A 50 -7.17 -29.96 9.41
N SER A 51 -6.18 -30.26 8.57
CA SER A 51 -4.83 -29.67 8.69
C SER A 51 -4.83 -28.16 8.46
N LYS A 52 -5.74 -27.64 7.61
CA LYS A 52 -5.88 -26.19 7.35
C LYS A 52 -6.39 -25.40 8.56
N VAL A 53 -7.40 -25.90 9.26
CA VAL A 53 -7.95 -25.24 10.46
C VAL A 53 -6.90 -25.19 11.57
N TRP A 54 -6.19 -26.32 11.76
CA TRP A 54 -5.13 -26.43 12.74
C TRP A 54 -3.99 -25.42 12.50
N VAL A 55 -3.56 -25.22 11.25
CA VAL A 55 -2.52 -24.22 10.92
C VAL A 55 -2.95 -22.81 11.27
N ALA A 56 -4.22 -22.45 11.06
CA ALA A 56 -4.72 -21.11 11.41
C ALA A 56 -4.70 -20.89 12.93
N GLU A 57 -5.20 -21.86 13.70
CA GLU A 57 -5.19 -21.82 15.18
C GLU A 57 -3.75 -21.73 15.72
N GLN A 58 -2.84 -22.55 15.19
CA GLN A 58 -1.43 -22.50 15.59
C GLN A 58 -0.76 -21.16 15.30
N VAL A 59 -1.04 -20.56 14.14
CA VAL A 59 -0.46 -19.26 13.79
C VAL A 59 -0.94 -18.17 14.76
N GLU A 60 -2.22 -18.16 15.14
CA GLU A 60 -2.75 -17.23 16.13
C GLU A 60 -2.13 -17.43 17.52
N ASP A 61 -1.97 -18.68 17.96
CA ASP A 61 -1.30 -18.99 19.22
C ASP A 61 0.17 -18.54 19.23
N LEU A 62 0.87 -18.72 18.11
CA LEU A 62 2.24 -18.26 17.91
C LEU A 62 2.32 -16.73 17.87
N LEU A 63 1.37 -16.06 17.22
CA LEU A 63 1.26 -14.60 17.23
C LEU A 63 1.12 -14.06 18.65
N HIS A 64 0.19 -14.63 19.42
CA HIS A 64 -0.01 -14.23 20.81
C HIS A 64 1.23 -14.50 21.68
N SER A 65 1.94 -15.61 21.41
CA SER A 65 3.17 -15.97 22.10
C SER A 65 4.33 -15.02 21.80
N ILE A 66 4.56 -14.66 20.54
CA ILE A 66 5.64 -13.75 20.16
C ILE A 66 5.38 -12.32 20.63
N GLU A 67 4.12 -11.87 20.63
CA GLU A 67 3.77 -10.57 21.19
C GLU A 67 4.06 -10.47 22.70
N LYS A 68 3.77 -11.53 23.45
CA LYS A 68 4.12 -11.62 24.88
C LYS A 68 5.63 -11.54 25.09
N CYS A 69 6.40 -12.20 24.22
CA CYS A 69 7.86 -12.12 24.25
C CYS A 69 8.34 -10.69 23.95
N ALA A 70 7.83 -10.06 22.89
CA ALA A 70 8.19 -8.70 22.47
C ALA A 70 7.86 -7.63 23.52
N LYS A 71 6.78 -7.80 24.30
CA LYS A 71 6.38 -6.88 25.39
C LYS A 71 7.31 -6.93 26.60
N SER A 72 8.01 -8.04 26.81
CA SER A 72 8.77 -8.27 28.04
C SER A 72 10.07 -7.45 28.12
N ARG A 73 10.53 -6.80 27.03
CA ARG A 73 11.69 -5.87 26.97
C ARG A 73 12.95 -6.35 27.70
N VAL A 74 13.14 -7.66 27.85
CA VAL A 74 14.34 -8.20 28.51
C VAL A 74 15.38 -8.48 27.43
N TYR A 75 16.52 -7.80 27.54
CA TYR A 75 17.71 -8.11 26.76
C TYR A 75 18.18 -9.52 27.16
N VAL A 76 18.07 -10.48 26.24
CA VAL A 76 18.54 -11.83 26.50
C VAL A 76 20.05 -11.86 26.29
N LYS A 77 20.81 -12.23 27.32
CA LYS A 77 22.28 -12.29 27.23
C LYS A 77 22.81 -13.44 26.37
N GLU A 78 22.01 -14.49 26.17
CA GLU A 78 22.44 -15.67 25.40
C GLU A 78 22.41 -15.38 23.90
N LYS A 79 23.56 -15.61 23.24
CA LYS A 79 23.72 -15.35 21.81
C LYS A 79 22.96 -16.35 20.91
N ASP A 80 22.54 -17.49 21.45
CA ASP A 80 21.96 -18.54 20.61
C ASP A 80 20.46 -18.34 20.34
N ASP A 81 19.72 -17.76 21.29
CA ASP A 81 18.27 -17.58 21.18
C ASP A 81 17.89 -16.55 20.10
N HIS A 82 18.65 -15.44 19.98
CA HIS A 82 18.38 -14.42 18.96
C HIS A 82 18.71 -14.92 17.54
N ALA A 83 19.79 -15.69 17.38
CA ALA A 83 20.14 -16.32 16.11
C ALA A 83 19.07 -17.33 15.69
N GLY A 84 18.51 -18.06 16.66
CA GLY A 84 17.35 -18.93 16.46
C GLY A 84 16.15 -18.18 15.91
N LEU A 85 15.70 -17.12 16.59
CA LEU A 85 14.57 -16.28 16.14
C LEU A 85 14.82 -15.68 14.76
N ASP A 86 16.02 -15.13 14.51
CA ASP A 86 16.33 -14.50 13.22
C ASP A 86 16.29 -15.51 12.07
N SER A 87 16.86 -16.70 12.28
CA SER A 87 16.89 -17.77 11.29
C SER A 87 15.47 -18.24 10.93
N ARG A 88 14.62 -18.55 11.92
CA ARG A 88 13.25 -19.02 11.66
C ARG A 88 12.36 -17.92 11.11
N GLY A 89 12.48 -16.70 11.61
CA GLY A 89 11.76 -15.55 11.09
C GLY A 89 12.10 -15.30 9.61
N THR A 90 13.37 -15.46 9.24
CA THR A 90 13.84 -15.35 7.84
C THR A 90 13.31 -16.49 6.98
N GLU A 91 13.31 -17.72 7.49
CA GLU A 91 12.75 -18.88 6.79
C GLU A 91 11.26 -18.68 6.48
N LEU A 92 10.46 -18.30 7.48
CA LEU A 92 9.04 -17.99 7.30
C LEU A 92 8.82 -16.85 6.31
N TRP A 93 9.62 -15.78 6.41
CA TRP A 93 9.56 -14.67 5.47
C TRP A 93 9.81 -15.14 4.02
N ASN A 94 10.83 -15.97 3.81
CA ASN A 94 11.15 -16.53 2.51
C ASN A 94 10.06 -17.48 2.00
N MET A 95 9.46 -18.28 2.88
CA MET A 95 8.33 -19.15 2.52
C MET A 95 7.13 -18.34 2.04
N THR A 96 6.72 -17.29 2.77
CA THR A 96 5.60 -16.43 2.33
C THR A 96 5.92 -15.69 1.03
N THR A 97 7.18 -15.31 0.82
CA THR A 97 7.62 -14.67 -0.43
C THR A 97 7.56 -15.64 -1.62
N LYS A 98 7.99 -16.89 -1.43
CA LYS A 98 7.89 -17.95 -2.46
C LYS A 98 6.43 -18.25 -2.79
N LEU A 99 5.56 -18.34 -1.77
CA LEU A 99 4.12 -18.53 -1.97
C LEU A 99 3.53 -17.41 -2.83
N LEU A 100 3.87 -16.14 -2.55
CA LEU A 100 3.43 -15.00 -3.35
C LEU A 100 3.91 -15.07 -4.80
N ARG A 101 5.16 -15.50 -5.04
CA ARG A 101 5.73 -15.60 -6.40
C ARG A 101 5.21 -16.81 -7.18
N SER A 102 4.79 -17.87 -6.48
CA SER A 102 4.20 -19.06 -7.10
C SER A 102 2.77 -18.86 -7.59
N GLU A 103 2.18 -17.68 -7.36
CA GLU A 103 0.91 -17.30 -7.95
C GLU A 103 1.03 -17.30 -9.49
N LYS A 104 0.09 -17.99 -10.15
CA LYS A 104 0.12 -18.13 -11.61
C LYS A 104 0.00 -16.75 -12.27
N PRO A 105 0.67 -16.51 -13.41
CA PRO A 105 0.57 -15.27 -14.16
C PRO A 105 -0.88 -14.86 -14.43
N SER A 106 -1.80 -15.80 -14.70
CA SER A 106 -3.24 -15.54 -14.90
C SER A 106 -3.94 -14.90 -13.68
N ASP A 107 -3.49 -15.19 -12.46
CA ASP A 107 -4.04 -14.61 -11.23
C ASP A 107 -3.51 -13.18 -11.02
N LEU A 108 -2.24 -12.93 -11.39
CA LEU A 108 -1.63 -11.60 -11.42
C LEU A 108 -2.14 -10.74 -12.59
N GLU A 109 -2.42 -11.35 -13.73
CA GLU A 109 -2.95 -10.71 -14.92
C GLU A 109 -4.36 -10.21 -14.65
N ASN A 110 -5.17 -10.93 -13.86
CA ASN A 110 -6.44 -10.40 -13.36
C ASN A 110 -6.27 -9.17 -12.45
N LYS A 111 -5.21 -9.12 -11.62
CA LYS A 111 -4.91 -7.96 -10.75
C LYS A 111 -4.38 -6.75 -11.54
N ASN A 112 -3.52 -6.99 -12.53
CA ASN A 112 -3.03 -5.97 -13.46
C ASN A 112 -4.11 -5.53 -14.47
N THR A 113 -5.02 -6.42 -14.85
CA THR A 113 -6.23 -6.12 -15.64
C THR A 113 -7.22 -5.32 -14.79
N TYR A 114 -7.28 -5.55 -13.48
CA TYR A 114 -8.06 -4.73 -12.55
C TYR A 114 -7.49 -3.32 -12.41
N LEU A 115 -6.15 -3.19 -12.33
CA LEU A 115 -5.48 -1.88 -12.35
C LEU A 115 -5.62 -1.18 -13.71
N LYS A 116 -5.45 -1.90 -14.83
CA LYS A 116 -5.74 -1.37 -16.18
C LYS A 116 -7.21 -0.97 -16.32
N ARG A 117 -8.17 -1.75 -15.80
CA ARG A 117 -9.60 -1.39 -15.80
C ARG A 117 -9.92 -0.23 -14.87
N MET A 118 -9.28 -0.11 -13.71
CA MET A 118 -9.45 1.05 -12.81
C MET A 118 -8.81 2.33 -13.35
N LEU A 119 -7.72 2.20 -14.13
CA LEU A 119 -7.00 3.30 -14.77
C LEU A 119 -7.65 3.73 -16.09
N LEU A 120 -8.29 2.80 -16.81
CA LEU A 120 -8.93 3.00 -18.11
C LEU A 120 -10.45 2.85 -18.07
N ASP A 121 -11.07 2.98 -16.89
CA ASP A 121 -12.52 2.77 -16.74
C ASP A 121 -13.29 3.77 -17.62
N PRO A 122 -14.04 3.32 -18.65
CA PRO A 122 -14.86 4.19 -19.47
C PRO A 122 -16.08 4.73 -18.72
N GLU A 123 -16.38 4.24 -17.50
CA GLU A 123 -17.51 4.72 -16.68
C GLU A 123 -17.32 6.12 -16.06
N LEU A 124 -16.45 6.94 -16.64
CA LEU A 124 -16.45 8.40 -16.44
C LEU A 124 -17.27 9.17 -17.49
N HIS A 125 -18.02 8.49 -18.37
CA HIS A 125 -19.16 9.09 -19.09
C HIS A 125 -20.49 8.64 -18.47
N PRO A 126 -21.15 9.44 -17.62
CA PRO A 126 -22.55 9.20 -17.29
C PRO A 126 -23.52 9.78 -18.33
N TYR A 127 -23.08 10.64 -19.26
CA TYR A 127 -24.00 11.27 -20.22
C TYR A 127 -23.34 11.39 -21.59
N MET A 128 -24.05 10.88 -22.60
CA MET A 128 -23.93 11.02 -24.07
C MET A 128 -24.12 9.65 -24.73
N LEU A 129 -25.39 9.19 -24.73
CA LEU A 129 -26.10 8.40 -25.75
C LEU A 129 -27.30 7.68 -25.08
N PRO A 130 -28.52 7.74 -25.64
CA PRO A 130 -29.67 7.01 -25.11
C PRO A 130 -29.42 5.49 -25.13
N ARG A 131 -29.33 4.85 -23.97
CA ARG A 131 -29.21 3.39 -23.84
C ARG A 131 -30.53 2.73 -24.28
N LEU A 132 -30.54 2.12 -25.46
CA LEU A 132 -31.63 1.30 -25.99
C LEU A 132 -31.59 -0.18 -25.53
N ALA A 133 -30.82 -0.53 -24.48
CA ALA A 133 -30.81 -1.90 -23.98
C ALA A 133 -30.74 -1.96 -22.44
N PRO A 134 -31.56 -2.83 -21.79
CA PRO A 134 -31.45 -3.06 -20.36
C PRO A 134 -30.10 -3.73 -20.02
N PRO A 135 -29.57 -3.48 -18.80
CA PRO A 135 -28.33 -4.11 -18.37
C PRO A 135 -28.47 -5.63 -18.32
N PRO A 136 -27.44 -6.40 -18.74
CA PRO A 136 -27.46 -7.84 -18.56
C PRO A 136 -27.53 -8.17 -17.06
N PRO A 137 -28.21 -9.27 -16.70
CA PRO A 137 -28.31 -9.69 -15.30
C PRO A 137 -26.91 -9.94 -14.71
N PRO A 138 -26.74 -9.76 -13.38
CA PRO A 138 -25.48 -10.02 -12.72
C PRO A 138 -25.07 -11.48 -12.95
N LEU A 139 -23.93 -11.66 -13.61
CA LEU A 139 -23.29 -12.97 -13.71
C LEU A 139 -22.99 -13.45 -12.29
N THR A 140 -23.64 -14.55 -11.89
CA THR A 140 -23.27 -15.29 -10.69
C THR A 140 -21.79 -15.66 -10.78
N PRO A 141 -21.01 -15.51 -9.69
CA PRO A 141 -19.60 -15.87 -9.71
C PRO A 141 -19.45 -17.35 -10.04
N PRO A 142 -18.49 -17.74 -10.90
CA PRO A 142 -18.29 -19.13 -11.24
C PRO A 142 -17.90 -19.91 -9.98
N HIS A 143 -18.57 -21.05 -9.76
CA HIS A 143 -18.20 -22.02 -8.74
C HIS A 143 -16.72 -22.40 -8.92
N LEU A 144 -15.87 -21.97 -8.00
CA LEU A 144 -14.45 -22.30 -7.94
C LEU A 144 -14.29 -23.69 -7.31
N GLU A 145 -14.37 -24.74 -8.13
CA GLU A 145 -14.17 -26.14 -7.71
C GLU A 145 -12.70 -26.61 -7.72
N ASN A 146 -11.73 -25.71 -7.75
CA ASN A 146 -10.31 -26.10 -7.79
C ASN A 146 -9.52 -25.50 -6.63
N GLY A 147 -9.32 -26.25 -5.53
CA GLY A 147 -8.17 -26.23 -4.59
C GLY A 147 -7.65 -24.92 -3.97
N ASN A 148 -8.09 -23.76 -4.42
CA ASN A 148 -7.63 -22.40 -4.13
C ASN A 148 -8.73 -21.70 -3.35
N ASP A 149 -8.92 -22.11 -2.09
CA ASP A 149 -9.79 -21.41 -1.17
C ASP A 149 -9.19 -20.01 -0.88
N PRO A 150 -9.87 -18.90 -1.23
CA PRO A 150 -9.37 -17.54 -1.04
C PRO A 150 -9.04 -17.23 0.43
N LEU A 151 -9.79 -17.82 1.37
CA LEU A 151 -9.58 -17.66 2.81
C LEU A 151 -8.24 -18.26 3.25
N ILE A 152 -7.84 -19.36 2.62
CA ILE A 152 -6.58 -20.04 2.90
C ILE A 152 -5.39 -19.28 2.31
N ARG A 153 -5.56 -18.71 1.12
CA ARG A 153 -4.54 -17.83 0.51
C ARG A 153 -4.30 -16.62 1.40
N TYR A 154 -5.37 -16.04 1.94
CA TYR A 154 -5.33 -14.91 2.86
C TYR A 154 -4.63 -15.26 4.20
N ILE A 155 -5.05 -16.32 4.89
CA ILE A 155 -4.47 -16.77 6.18
C ILE A 155 -2.98 -17.14 6.01
N LYS A 156 -2.63 -17.87 4.95
CA LYS A 156 -1.24 -18.30 4.72
C LYS A 156 -0.30 -17.15 4.37
N HIS A 157 -0.81 -16.09 3.75
CA HIS A 157 0.05 -15.03 3.23
C HIS A 157 0.16 -13.85 4.19
N VAL A 158 -0.97 -13.33 4.68
CA VAL A 158 -0.99 -12.15 5.56
C VAL A 158 -0.53 -12.52 6.96
N THR A 159 -1.16 -13.52 7.58
CA THR A 159 -0.94 -13.87 8.99
C THR A 159 0.45 -14.47 9.21
N VAL A 160 0.89 -15.40 8.36
CA VAL A 160 2.25 -15.97 8.44
C VAL A 160 3.32 -14.91 8.16
N ARG A 161 3.06 -13.95 7.26
CA ARG A 161 3.99 -12.83 7.04
C ARG A 161 4.07 -11.91 8.26
N HIS A 162 2.95 -11.72 8.95
CA HIS A 162 2.93 -10.98 10.21
C HIS A 162 3.71 -11.70 11.30
N LEU A 163 3.52 -13.00 11.44
CA LEU A 163 4.29 -13.83 12.37
C LEU A 163 5.79 -13.78 12.07
N ALA A 164 6.17 -13.90 10.79
CA ALA A 164 7.56 -13.80 10.35
C ALA A 164 8.17 -12.44 10.74
N TYR A 165 7.44 -11.35 10.47
CA TYR A 165 7.86 -10.01 10.84
C TYR A 165 8.04 -9.84 12.36
N LEU A 166 7.05 -10.25 13.16
CA LEU A 166 7.13 -10.14 14.62
C LEU A 166 8.27 -10.98 15.21
N THR A 167 8.55 -12.13 14.60
CA THR A 167 9.69 -12.98 14.99
C THR A 167 11.01 -12.26 14.76
N LEU A 168 11.18 -11.62 13.60
CA LEU A 168 12.38 -10.84 13.26
C LEU A 168 12.51 -9.56 14.11
N ASP A 169 11.41 -8.87 14.35
CA ASP A 169 11.34 -7.71 15.25
C ASP A 169 11.73 -8.11 16.69
N CYS A 170 11.28 -9.27 17.15
CA CYS A 170 11.68 -9.82 18.45
C CYS A 170 13.16 -10.19 18.48
N ALA A 171 13.68 -10.84 17.43
CA ALA A 171 15.10 -11.15 17.31
C ALA A 171 15.98 -9.89 17.44
N GLN A 172 15.65 -8.83 16.69
CA GLN A 172 16.41 -7.58 16.72
C GLN A 172 16.37 -6.89 18.08
N ARG A 173 15.21 -6.90 18.75
CA ARG A 173 15.07 -6.31 20.09
C ARG A 173 15.89 -7.03 21.15
N THR A 174 16.21 -8.31 20.93
CA THR A 174 16.96 -9.13 21.88
C THR A 174 18.48 -9.09 21.65
N CYS A 175 18.96 -8.87 20.42
CA CYS A 175 20.40 -8.82 20.11
C CYS A 175 21.02 -7.42 20.17
N GLY A 176 20.21 -6.35 20.18
CA GLY A 176 20.66 -4.96 20.20
C GLY A 176 20.43 -4.25 18.87
N ARG A 177 20.08 -2.96 18.96
CA ARG A 177 19.80 -2.16 17.77
C ARG A 177 21.10 -1.76 17.08
N THR A 178 21.47 -2.51 16.05
CA THR A 178 22.47 -2.10 15.07
C THR A 178 21.82 -1.28 13.95
N THR A 179 22.56 -0.35 13.36
CA THR A 179 22.09 0.45 12.21
C THR A 179 21.62 -0.44 11.06
N GLN A 180 22.42 -1.44 10.70
CA GLN A 180 22.09 -2.42 9.67
C GLN A 180 20.84 -3.24 9.98
N GLY A 181 20.69 -3.68 11.24
CA GLY A 181 19.48 -4.41 11.65
C GLY A 181 18.23 -3.53 11.65
N SER A 182 18.35 -2.25 12.03
CA SER A 182 17.25 -1.28 11.91
C SER A 182 16.85 -1.04 10.45
N LEU A 183 17.80 -0.84 9.54
CA LEU A 183 17.52 -0.71 8.10
C LEU A 183 16.82 -1.95 7.55
N ARG A 184 17.32 -3.16 7.88
CA ARG A 184 16.69 -4.43 7.53
C ARG A 184 15.25 -4.50 8.04
N LEU A 185 14.99 -4.12 9.28
CA LEU A 185 13.64 -4.15 9.84
C LEU A 185 12.70 -3.14 9.20
N VAL A 186 13.15 -1.92 8.90
CA VAL A 186 12.34 -0.94 8.15
C VAL A 186 11.98 -1.52 6.79
N LYS A 187 12.94 -2.09 6.06
CA LYS A 187 12.71 -2.74 4.76
C LYS A 187 11.68 -3.86 4.81
N ILE A 188 11.76 -4.72 5.82
CA ILE A 188 10.80 -5.82 6.02
C ILE A 188 9.44 -5.27 6.42
N ALA A 189 9.40 -4.28 7.32
CA ALA A 189 8.17 -3.64 7.77
C ALA A 189 7.42 -2.95 6.63
N VAL A 190 8.13 -2.22 5.76
CA VAL A 190 7.56 -1.55 4.58
C VAL A 190 7.03 -2.57 3.57
N LYS A 191 7.72 -3.70 3.34
CA LYS A 191 7.20 -4.78 2.49
C LYS A 191 5.95 -5.46 3.07
N ALA A 192 5.94 -5.69 4.37
CA ALA A 192 4.80 -6.25 5.08
C ALA A 192 3.62 -5.27 5.08
N GLY A 193 3.86 -3.99 5.40
CA GLY A 193 2.89 -2.91 5.36
C GLY A 193 2.22 -2.79 4.00
N LYS A 194 3.00 -2.83 2.90
CA LYS A 194 2.42 -2.83 1.55
C LYS A 194 1.51 -4.02 1.32
N THR A 195 1.93 -5.21 1.75
CA THR A 195 1.11 -6.42 1.65
C THR A 195 -0.22 -6.24 2.37
N TYR A 196 -0.20 -5.69 3.58
CA TYR A 196 -1.41 -5.50 4.38
C TYR A 196 -2.34 -4.45 3.76
N LEU A 197 -1.81 -3.33 3.29
CA LEU A 197 -2.58 -2.32 2.57
C LEU A 197 -3.23 -2.88 1.29
N ASP A 198 -2.51 -3.71 0.53
CA ASP A 198 -3.05 -4.36 -0.67
C ASP A 198 -4.19 -5.36 -0.36
N HIS A 199 -4.29 -5.85 0.87
CA HIS A 199 -5.35 -6.74 1.34
C HIS A 199 -6.35 -6.03 2.26
N ASN A 200 -6.26 -4.69 2.40
CA ASN A 200 -7.11 -3.88 3.27
C ASN A 200 -7.02 -4.23 4.77
N GLU A 201 -5.88 -4.77 5.21
CA GLU A 201 -5.58 -5.12 6.61
C GLU A 201 -5.03 -3.93 7.38
N VAL A 202 -5.91 -2.98 7.66
CA VAL A 202 -5.57 -1.68 8.26
C VAL A 202 -4.90 -1.83 9.63
N SER A 203 -5.37 -2.74 10.48
CA SER A 203 -4.83 -2.95 11.84
C SER A 203 -3.40 -3.50 11.82
N LEU A 204 -3.13 -4.47 10.95
CA LEU A 204 -1.79 -5.06 10.78
C LEU A 204 -0.82 -4.06 10.14
N ALA A 205 -1.29 -3.30 9.15
CA ALA A 205 -0.53 -2.20 8.54
C ALA A 205 -0.14 -1.14 9.57
N GLU A 206 -1.09 -0.72 10.42
CA GLU A 206 -0.83 0.22 11.50
C GLU A 206 0.21 -0.29 12.49
N SER A 207 0.07 -1.54 12.95
CA SER A 207 1.02 -2.17 13.88
C SER A 207 2.45 -2.20 13.31
N VAL A 208 2.62 -2.67 12.07
CA VAL A 208 3.93 -2.83 11.45
C VAL A 208 4.56 -1.49 11.08
N LEU A 209 3.80 -0.57 10.50
CA LEU A 209 4.30 0.77 10.18
C LEU A 209 4.59 1.59 11.45
N GLY A 210 3.83 1.40 12.52
CA GLY A 210 4.13 2.01 13.83
C GLY A 210 5.46 1.51 14.42
N ASN A 211 5.85 0.27 14.15
CA ASN A 211 7.18 -0.24 14.49
C ASN A 211 8.27 0.29 13.55
N ALA A 212 8.00 0.38 12.24
CA ALA A 212 8.91 0.99 11.27
C ALA A 212 9.29 2.43 11.65
N ALA A 213 8.30 3.23 12.09
CA ALA A 213 8.51 4.60 12.54
C ALA A 213 9.53 4.70 13.68
N LYS A 214 9.53 3.75 14.63
CA LYS A 214 10.50 3.71 15.73
C LYS A 214 11.91 3.46 15.22
N TYR A 215 12.06 2.55 14.25
CA TYR A 215 13.36 2.25 13.66
C TYR A 215 13.90 3.40 12.81
N ILE A 216 13.02 4.11 12.08
CA ILE A 216 13.39 5.33 11.35
C ILE A 216 13.82 6.43 12.32
N ASP A 217 13.08 6.64 13.41
CA ASP A 217 13.43 7.61 14.45
C ASP A 217 14.79 7.27 15.10
N ASP A 218 15.01 6.00 15.45
CA ASP A 218 16.30 5.54 15.96
C ASP A 218 17.44 5.77 14.95
N LEU A 219 17.21 5.47 13.66
CA LEU A 219 18.19 5.72 12.60
C LEU A 219 18.52 7.21 12.45
N SER A 220 17.53 8.09 12.60
CA SER A 220 17.73 9.54 12.51
C SER A 220 18.55 10.12 13.66
N LYS A 221 18.56 9.45 14.82
CA LYS A 221 19.28 9.85 16.03
C LYS A 221 20.71 9.32 16.09
N ASN A 222 21.08 8.39 15.22
CA ASN A 222 22.42 7.83 15.19
C ASN A 222 23.42 8.89 14.73
N ALA A 223 24.39 9.21 15.60
CA ALA A 223 25.41 10.22 15.32
C ALA A 223 26.46 9.76 14.30
N THR A 224 26.55 8.45 14.04
CA THR A 224 27.49 7.88 13.08
C THR A 224 26.98 8.10 11.66
N PRO A 225 27.71 8.83 10.80
CA PRO A 225 27.34 8.97 9.41
C PRO A 225 27.27 7.61 8.71
N LEU A 226 26.20 7.40 7.94
CA LEU A 226 26.02 6.23 7.09
C LEU A 226 26.96 6.29 5.88
N ALA A 227 27.30 5.12 5.33
CA ALA A 227 27.89 5.08 3.99
C ALA A 227 26.90 5.64 2.96
N VAL A 228 27.40 6.15 1.83
CA VAL A 228 26.56 6.80 0.79
C VAL A 228 25.44 5.85 0.31
N ASP A 229 25.75 4.57 0.13
CA ASP A 229 24.78 3.56 -0.33
C ASP A 229 23.72 3.26 0.74
N GLU A 230 24.12 3.18 2.01
CA GLU A 230 23.22 2.95 3.15
C GLU A 230 22.30 4.15 3.39
N GLU A 231 22.83 5.36 3.19
CA GLU A 231 22.06 6.61 3.27
C GLU A 231 21.04 6.70 2.13
N GLY A 232 21.42 6.31 0.91
CA GLY A 232 20.50 6.19 -0.21
C GLY A 232 19.38 5.18 0.08
N GLU A 233 19.72 4.01 0.63
CA GLU A 233 18.72 3.01 1.04
C GLU A 233 17.80 3.54 2.15
N ARG A 234 18.35 4.24 3.17
CA ARG A 234 17.58 4.88 4.23
C ARG A 234 16.55 5.87 3.66
N ILE A 235 16.98 6.76 2.76
CA ILE A 235 16.10 7.75 2.13
C ILE A 235 14.97 7.08 1.37
N ASN A 236 15.27 6.07 0.55
CA ASN A 236 14.27 5.33 -0.21
C ASN A 236 13.26 4.62 0.72
N LEU A 237 13.74 3.97 1.79
CA LEU A 237 12.89 3.31 2.78
C LEU A 237 11.98 4.29 3.54
N GLU A 238 12.50 5.45 3.92
CA GLU A 238 11.71 6.52 4.56
C GLU A 238 10.61 7.03 3.63
N CYS A 239 10.92 7.20 2.35
CA CYS A 239 9.93 7.63 1.36
C CYS A 239 8.86 6.55 1.13
N GLU A 240 9.24 5.28 0.95
CA GLU A 240 8.28 4.18 0.84
C GLU A 240 7.39 4.07 2.09
N PHE A 241 7.97 4.25 3.28
CA PHE A 241 7.23 4.32 4.53
C PHE A 241 6.20 5.46 4.54
N LEU A 242 6.60 6.67 4.15
CA LEU A 242 5.70 7.82 4.09
C LEU A 242 4.54 7.59 3.11
N VAL A 243 4.82 7.05 1.91
CA VAL A 243 3.79 6.69 0.93
C VAL A 243 2.74 5.75 1.55
N GLN A 244 3.19 4.71 2.26
CA GLN A 244 2.28 3.78 2.92
C GLN A 244 1.54 4.39 4.10
N ARG A 245 2.15 5.33 4.83
CA ARG A 245 1.49 6.07 5.91
C ARG A 245 0.38 6.98 5.39
N ILE A 246 0.57 7.62 4.24
CA ILE A 246 -0.49 8.41 3.57
C ILE A 246 -1.69 7.51 3.26
N GLU A 247 -1.45 6.38 2.60
CA GLU A 247 -2.51 5.43 2.26
C GLU A 247 -3.22 4.89 3.52
N LEU A 248 -2.45 4.47 4.53
CA LEU A 248 -3.00 3.99 5.80
C LEU A 248 -3.89 5.03 6.48
N SER A 249 -3.40 6.26 6.65
CA SER A 249 -4.16 7.33 7.30
C SER A 249 -5.45 7.66 6.54
N PHE A 250 -5.42 7.59 5.22
CA PHE A 250 -6.62 7.75 4.41
C PHE A 250 -7.63 6.62 4.62
N LEU A 251 -7.17 5.36 4.66
CA LEU A 251 -8.02 4.19 4.95
C LEU A 251 -8.60 4.23 6.36
N GLN A 252 -7.89 4.84 7.33
CA GLN A 252 -8.38 5.12 8.68
C GLN A 252 -9.35 6.32 8.75
N HIS A 253 -9.72 6.91 7.61
CA HIS A 253 -10.54 8.11 7.51
C HIS A 253 -9.95 9.35 8.21
N ASN A 254 -8.63 9.37 8.42
CA ASN A 254 -7.91 10.49 9.00
C ASN A 254 -7.18 11.29 7.89
N VAL A 255 -7.96 12.12 7.18
CA VAL A 255 -7.48 12.91 6.04
C VAL A 255 -6.38 13.90 6.46
N ASN A 256 -6.51 14.52 7.64
CA ASN A 256 -5.52 15.46 8.16
C ASN A 256 -4.16 14.79 8.37
N ALA A 257 -4.14 13.56 8.90
CA ALA A 257 -2.91 12.80 9.03
C ALA A 257 -2.33 12.40 7.66
N ALA A 258 -3.18 12.01 6.70
CA ALA A 258 -2.74 11.72 5.34
C ALA A 258 -2.10 12.95 4.67
N GLU A 259 -2.67 14.14 4.88
CA GLU A 259 -2.16 15.41 4.36
C GLU A 259 -0.82 15.80 4.98
N LEU A 260 -0.69 15.70 6.31
CA LEU A 260 0.58 15.93 6.99
C LEU A 260 1.69 14.99 6.46
N MET A 261 1.38 13.71 6.31
CA MET A 261 2.34 12.73 5.78
C MET A 261 2.68 13.01 4.31
N CYS A 262 1.72 13.49 3.52
CA CYS A 262 1.93 13.90 2.14
C CYS A 262 2.90 15.09 2.08
N ASN A 263 2.68 16.12 2.88
CA ASN A 263 3.55 17.30 2.90
C ASN A 263 4.99 16.92 3.29
N ASN A 264 5.15 16.05 4.29
CA ASN A 264 6.46 15.52 4.67
C ASN A 264 7.12 14.75 3.51
N ALA A 265 6.35 13.94 2.77
CA ALA A 265 6.86 13.20 1.62
C ALA A 265 7.29 14.15 0.50
N MET A 266 6.44 15.12 0.13
CA MET A 266 6.72 16.15 -0.87
C MET A 266 7.99 16.93 -0.51
N GLU A 267 8.13 17.39 0.74
CA GLU A 267 9.34 18.08 1.20
C GLU A 267 10.60 17.23 0.98
N ARG A 268 10.54 15.92 1.27
CA ARG A 268 11.67 15.02 1.02
C ARG A 268 11.98 14.84 -0.47
N PHE A 269 10.96 14.85 -1.33
CA PHE A 269 11.16 14.76 -2.79
C PHE A 269 11.71 16.04 -3.42
N SER A 270 11.52 17.19 -2.76
CA SER A 270 11.86 18.52 -3.29
C SER A 270 13.12 19.16 -2.66
N ARG A 271 13.67 18.58 -1.58
CA ARG A 271 14.72 19.23 -0.76
C ARG A 271 16.08 19.45 -1.43
N ASP A 272 16.45 18.69 -2.45
CA ASP A 272 17.71 18.86 -3.20
C ASP A 272 17.63 18.06 -4.51
N GLU A 273 18.13 18.61 -5.63
CA GLU A 273 18.25 17.89 -6.90
C GLU A 273 19.16 16.66 -6.76
N SER A 274 20.16 16.71 -5.86
CA SER A 274 21.01 15.57 -5.51
C SER A 274 20.26 14.45 -4.78
N ALA A 275 19.29 14.81 -3.92
CA ALA A 275 18.44 13.85 -3.21
C ALA A 275 17.33 13.31 -4.12
N ALA A 276 16.78 14.16 -4.98
CA ALA A 276 15.80 13.78 -5.99
C ALA A 276 16.37 12.74 -6.97
N GLY A 277 17.66 12.84 -7.33
CA GLY A 277 18.35 11.85 -8.17
C GLY A 277 18.69 10.53 -7.47
N ARG A 278 18.77 10.49 -6.13
CA ARG A 278 18.98 9.26 -5.34
C ARG A 278 17.70 8.46 -5.11
N LEU A 279 16.55 9.10 -5.29
CA LEU A 279 15.27 8.47 -5.09
C LEU A 279 14.93 7.59 -6.29
N GLU A 280 14.54 6.35 -6.01
CA GLU A 280 14.09 5.45 -7.07
C GLU A 280 12.78 5.95 -7.73
N PRO A 281 12.69 5.97 -9.08
CA PRO A 281 11.49 6.38 -9.81
C PRO A 281 10.20 5.67 -9.36
N ARG A 282 10.31 4.37 -9.05
CA ARG A 282 9.18 3.55 -8.57
C ARG A 282 8.50 4.09 -7.32
N ILE A 283 9.22 4.81 -6.46
CA ILE A 283 8.67 5.37 -5.22
C ILE A 283 7.79 6.58 -5.53
N ARG A 284 8.22 7.44 -6.48
CA ARG A 284 7.40 8.55 -6.99
C ARG A 284 6.14 8.03 -7.67
N GLU A 285 6.26 6.99 -8.50
CA GLU A 285 5.08 6.34 -9.08
C GLU A 285 4.12 5.82 -8.01
N SER A 286 4.66 5.17 -6.98
CA SER A 286 3.87 4.64 -5.87
C SER A 286 3.13 5.76 -5.14
N LEU A 287 3.80 6.90 -4.86
CA LEU A 287 3.14 8.07 -4.31
C LEU A 287 2.05 8.59 -5.26
N GLY A 288 2.37 8.80 -6.54
CA GLY A 288 1.42 9.27 -7.55
C GLY A 288 0.16 8.40 -7.62
N LYS A 289 0.31 7.06 -7.54
CA LYS A 289 -0.83 6.12 -7.46
C LYS A 289 -1.69 6.33 -6.21
N VAL A 290 -1.06 6.49 -5.04
CA VAL A 290 -1.78 6.72 -3.78
C VAL A 290 -2.52 8.06 -3.82
N LEU A 291 -1.85 9.14 -4.24
CA LEU A 291 -2.46 10.47 -4.36
C LEU A 291 -3.61 10.47 -5.37
N TYR A 292 -3.43 9.82 -6.52
CA TYR A 292 -4.48 9.65 -7.52
C TYR A 292 -5.68 8.87 -6.98
N LYS A 293 -5.45 7.76 -6.27
CA LYS A 293 -6.51 6.97 -5.61
C LYS A 293 -7.29 7.81 -4.61
N ILE A 294 -6.59 8.58 -3.77
CA ILE A 294 -7.21 9.49 -2.80
C ILE A 294 -8.04 10.57 -3.52
N GLY A 295 -7.47 11.22 -4.53
CA GLY A 295 -8.16 12.22 -5.34
C GLY A 295 -9.45 11.70 -5.95
N LYS A 296 -9.41 10.53 -6.60
CA LYS A 296 -10.62 9.88 -7.15
C LYS A 296 -11.67 9.61 -6.06
N ASP A 297 -11.24 9.14 -4.90
CA ASP A 297 -12.16 8.83 -3.81
C ASP A 297 -12.81 10.09 -3.22
N MET A 298 -12.07 11.19 -3.10
CA MET A 298 -12.62 12.50 -2.71
C MET A 298 -13.68 12.99 -3.71
N VAL A 299 -13.41 12.87 -5.01
CA VAL A 299 -14.37 13.22 -6.08
C VAL A 299 -15.64 12.38 -5.99
N LYS A 300 -15.50 11.06 -5.76
CA LYS A 300 -16.65 10.17 -5.56
C LYS A 300 -17.49 10.54 -4.34
N ARG A 301 -16.88 11.10 -3.30
CA ARG A 301 -17.56 11.63 -2.11
C ARG A 301 -18.08 13.07 -2.30
N ALA A 302 -18.12 13.57 -3.53
CA ALA A 302 -18.51 14.95 -3.88
C ALA A 302 -17.63 16.06 -3.27
N ASN A 303 -16.46 15.72 -2.72
CA ASN A 303 -15.49 16.68 -2.20
C ASN A 303 -14.54 17.10 -3.31
N LEU A 304 -15.08 17.84 -4.29
CA LEU A 304 -14.42 18.15 -5.55
C LEU A 304 -13.14 18.99 -5.35
N THR A 305 -13.19 20.02 -4.49
CA THR A 305 -12.03 20.91 -4.22
C THR A 305 -10.84 20.12 -3.69
N ASN A 306 -11.04 19.27 -2.68
CA ASN A 306 -9.96 18.41 -2.20
C ASN A 306 -9.53 17.39 -3.27
N GLY A 307 -10.48 16.87 -4.06
CA GLY A 307 -10.19 16.02 -5.21
C GLY A 307 -9.18 16.65 -6.16
N VAL A 308 -9.42 17.89 -6.58
CA VAL A 308 -8.49 18.67 -7.43
C VAL A 308 -7.12 18.78 -6.78
N GLU A 309 -7.03 19.15 -5.50
CA GLU A 309 -5.76 19.34 -4.80
C GLU A 309 -4.93 18.04 -4.68
N TRP A 310 -5.58 16.89 -4.44
CA TRP A 310 -4.88 15.59 -4.43
C TRP A 310 -4.44 15.16 -5.83
N LEU A 311 -5.26 15.41 -6.86
CA LEU A 311 -4.93 15.10 -8.26
C LEU A 311 -3.80 16.00 -8.79
N ALA A 312 -3.79 17.28 -8.45
CA ALA A 312 -2.73 18.21 -8.83
C ALA A 312 -1.37 17.80 -8.24
N ARG A 313 -1.34 17.45 -6.94
CA ARG A 313 -0.12 16.92 -6.30
C ARG A 313 0.32 15.59 -6.91
N ALA A 314 -0.62 14.72 -7.29
CA ALA A 314 -0.29 13.48 -8.00
C ALA A 314 0.41 13.78 -9.34
N LEU A 315 -0.05 14.80 -10.07
CA LEU A 315 0.51 15.20 -11.35
C LEU A 315 1.94 15.76 -11.20
N GLU A 316 2.18 16.59 -10.20
CA GLU A 316 3.51 17.15 -9.89
C GLU A 316 4.53 16.04 -9.57
N ILE A 317 4.11 15.02 -8.82
CA ILE A 317 4.98 13.91 -8.44
C ILE A 317 5.33 12.98 -9.62
N VAL A 318 4.38 12.77 -10.53
CA VAL A 318 4.56 11.92 -11.72
C VAL A 318 5.07 12.75 -12.91
N ASP A 319 6.09 13.57 -12.66
CA ASP A 319 6.80 14.33 -13.68
C ASP A 319 7.74 13.38 -14.49
N PRO A 320 7.66 13.39 -15.83
CA PRO A 320 8.53 12.59 -16.69
C PRO A 320 10.03 12.73 -16.43
N LYS A 321 10.48 13.90 -15.94
CA LYS A 321 11.88 14.15 -15.57
C LYS A 321 12.38 13.15 -14.53
N TYR A 322 11.52 12.74 -13.60
CA TYR A 322 11.93 11.93 -12.45
C TYR A 322 11.41 10.50 -12.48
N VAL A 323 10.25 10.28 -13.09
CA VAL A 323 9.66 8.94 -13.22
C VAL A 323 10.18 8.20 -14.45
N GLY A 324 10.67 8.93 -15.45
CA GLY A 324 11.04 8.39 -16.74
C GLY A 324 9.86 8.32 -17.70
N SER A 325 10.09 7.71 -18.87
CA SER A 325 9.14 7.65 -19.98
C SER A 325 8.52 6.26 -20.20
N GLU A 326 8.56 5.39 -19.17
CA GLU A 326 7.97 4.07 -19.26
C GLU A 326 6.46 4.15 -19.53
N GLN A 327 5.94 3.21 -20.33
CA GLN A 327 4.53 3.20 -20.73
C GLN A 327 3.59 3.29 -19.53
N PHE A 328 3.92 2.59 -18.44
CA PHE A 328 3.09 2.58 -17.24
C PHE A 328 2.99 3.98 -16.59
N ALA A 329 4.11 4.69 -16.47
CA ALA A 329 4.14 6.05 -15.92
C ALA A 329 3.36 7.02 -16.80
N ALA A 330 3.47 6.89 -18.12
CA ALA A 330 2.72 7.69 -19.08
C ALA A 330 1.20 7.47 -18.95
N GLU A 331 0.74 6.22 -18.80
CA GLU A 331 -0.69 5.94 -18.58
C GLU A 331 -1.20 6.45 -17.23
N LEU A 332 -0.40 6.34 -16.17
CA LEU A 332 -0.75 6.88 -14.86
C LEU A 332 -0.92 8.41 -14.94
N ARG A 333 0.05 9.10 -15.54
CA ARG A 333 0.00 10.55 -15.73
C ARG A 333 -1.20 10.96 -16.57
N PHE A 334 -1.46 10.25 -17.67
CA PHE A 334 -2.64 10.45 -18.50
C PHE A 334 -3.94 10.36 -17.68
N GLY A 335 -4.09 9.29 -16.88
CA GLY A 335 -5.26 9.11 -16.03
C GLY A 335 -5.44 10.20 -14.97
N ILE A 336 -4.33 10.66 -14.37
CA ILE A 336 -4.32 11.78 -13.43
C ILE A 336 -4.81 13.06 -14.12
N MET A 337 -4.21 13.42 -15.27
CA MET A 337 -4.56 14.63 -16.01
C MET A 337 -6.03 14.64 -16.46
N GLN A 338 -6.51 13.52 -16.99
CA GLN A 338 -7.91 13.36 -17.38
C GLN A 338 -8.86 13.62 -16.20
N ASN A 339 -8.61 13.00 -15.04
CA ASN A 339 -9.47 13.18 -13.87
C ASN A 339 -9.35 14.60 -13.30
N LEU A 340 -8.16 15.20 -13.37
CA LEU A 340 -7.94 16.58 -12.93
C LEU A 340 -8.78 17.55 -13.76
N VAL A 341 -8.69 17.48 -15.09
CA VAL A 341 -9.50 18.30 -16.01
C VAL A 341 -10.99 18.13 -15.73
N GLN A 342 -11.47 16.87 -15.68
CA GLN A 342 -12.89 16.60 -15.43
C GLN A 342 -13.37 17.09 -14.07
N THR A 343 -12.55 16.99 -13.03
CA THR A 343 -12.91 17.45 -11.69
C THR A 343 -12.89 18.98 -11.61
N SER A 344 -11.90 19.62 -12.22
CA SER A 344 -11.79 21.08 -12.30
C SER A 344 -12.96 21.72 -13.05
N LEU A 345 -13.47 21.08 -14.11
CA LEU A 345 -14.70 21.53 -14.78
C LEU A 345 -15.93 21.47 -13.85
N LYS A 346 -15.99 20.46 -12.98
CA LYS A 346 -17.09 20.29 -12.02
C LYS A 346 -17.02 21.27 -10.85
N THR A 347 -15.84 21.73 -10.42
CA THR A 347 -15.72 22.69 -9.30
C THR A 347 -16.19 24.09 -9.68
N GLN A 348 -16.09 24.46 -10.96
CA GLN A 348 -16.44 25.80 -11.50
C GLN A 348 -15.64 26.96 -10.89
N VAL A 349 -14.58 26.66 -10.14
CA VAL A 349 -13.70 27.68 -9.59
C VAL A 349 -12.79 28.17 -10.71
N SER A 350 -12.70 29.48 -10.92
CA SER A 350 -11.94 30.06 -12.05
C SER A 350 -10.46 29.66 -12.05
N SER A 351 -9.85 29.45 -10.87
CA SER A 351 -8.48 28.95 -10.77
C SER A 351 -8.33 27.51 -11.24
N ASP A 352 -9.34 26.67 -11.00
CA ASP A 352 -9.34 25.26 -11.40
C ASP A 352 -9.61 25.13 -12.91
N LEU A 353 -10.48 25.97 -13.47
CA LEU A 353 -10.73 26.02 -14.91
C LEU A 353 -9.47 26.40 -15.69
N ARG A 354 -8.73 27.43 -15.25
CA ARG A 354 -7.43 27.78 -15.86
C ARG A 354 -6.45 26.61 -15.81
N ARG A 355 -6.39 25.92 -14.66
CA ARG A 355 -5.53 24.73 -14.52
C ARG A 355 -5.96 23.62 -15.47
N ALA A 356 -7.26 23.42 -15.68
CA ALA A 356 -7.76 22.44 -16.63
C ALA A 356 -7.32 22.77 -18.06
N GLU A 357 -7.35 24.04 -18.46
CA GLU A 357 -6.86 24.52 -19.75
C GLU A 357 -5.35 24.24 -19.92
N GLU A 358 -4.53 24.62 -18.93
CA GLU A 358 -3.08 24.38 -18.93
C GLU A 358 -2.76 22.88 -19.06
N VAL A 359 -3.47 22.03 -18.31
CA VAL A 359 -3.31 20.56 -18.39
C VAL A 359 -3.75 20.03 -19.76
N MET A 360 -4.83 20.58 -20.31
CA MET A 360 -5.35 20.19 -21.63
C MET A 360 -4.34 20.50 -22.74
N GLU A 361 -3.69 21.66 -22.70
CA GLU A 361 -2.63 22.02 -23.66
C GLU A 361 -1.49 20.99 -23.64
N VAL A 362 -1.09 20.54 -22.45
CA VAL A 362 -0.07 19.48 -22.31
C VAL A 362 -0.60 18.15 -22.87
N MET A 363 -1.86 17.78 -22.59
CA MET A 363 -2.45 16.53 -23.09
C MET A 363 -2.54 16.50 -24.62
N VAL A 364 -2.92 17.61 -25.27
CA VAL A 364 -2.97 17.73 -26.73
C VAL A 364 -1.59 17.56 -27.34
N LYS A 365 -0.55 18.12 -26.70
CA LYS A 365 0.83 18.00 -27.17
C LYS A 365 1.39 16.59 -27.01
N GLU A 366 1.13 15.95 -25.87
CA GLU A 366 1.72 14.65 -25.54
C GLU A 366 0.95 13.46 -26.13
N TRP A 367 -0.37 13.57 -26.30
CA TRP A 367 -1.23 12.50 -26.82
C TRP A 367 -2.22 12.98 -27.90
N PRO A 368 -1.74 13.57 -29.02
CA PRO A 368 -2.61 14.17 -30.04
C PRO A 368 -3.53 13.16 -30.74
N GLU A 369 -3.21 11.88 -30.73
CA GLU A 369 -4.00 10.84 -31.41
C GLU A 369 -5.10 10.22 -30.54
N ARG A 370 -5.12 10.51 -29.22
CA ARG A 370 -6.09 9.90 -28.31
C ARG A 370 -7.43 10.63 -28.40
N LEU A 371 -8.47 9.93 -28.83
CA LEU A 371 -9.83 10.50 -28.99
C LEU A 371 -10.36 11.16 -27.71
N ASN A 372 -10.09 10.58 -26.54
CA ASN A 372 -10.54 11.12 -25.27
C ASN A 372 -9.92 12.49 -24.92
N VAL A 373 -8.73 12.82 -25.44
CA VAL A 373 -8.12 14.16 -25.32
C VAL A 373 -8.98 15.17 -26.06
N HIS A 374 -9.39 14.85 -27.29
CA HIS A 374 -10.25 15.72 -28.09
C HIS A 374 -11.66 15.87 -27.48
N CYS A 375 -12.23 14.78 -26.96
CA CYS A 375 -13.50 14.84 -26.23
C CYS A 375 -13.42 15.78 -25.02
N LEU A 376 -12.38 15.66 -24.19
CA LEU A 376 -12.17 16.57 -23.05
C LEU A 376 -11.99 18.03 -23.48
N GLY A 377 -11.30 18.28 -24.60
CA GLY A 377 -11.17 19.62 -25.17
C GLY A 377 -12.53 20.22 -25.55
N LEU A 378 -13.43 19.42 -26.14
CA LEU A 378 -14.79 19.83 -26.41
C LEU A 378 -15.57 20.11 -25.12
N ASP A 379 -15.43 19.26 -24.11
CA ASP A 379 -16.09 19.44 -22.80
C ASP A 379 -15.72 20.79 -22.16
N ILE A 380 -14.44 21.19 -22.22
CA ILE A 380 -13.98 22.49 -21.73
C ILE A 380 -14.68 23.64 -22.50
N ILE A 381 -14.71 23.57 -23.83
CA ILE A 381 -15.36 24.59 -24.68
C ILE A 381 -16.85 24.70 -24.36
N VAL A 382 -17.53 23.57 -24.18
CA VAL A 382 -18.96 23.54 -23.86
C VAL A 382 -19.20 24.08 -22.46
N ALA A 383 -18.42 23.67 -21.46
CA ALA A 383 -18.52 24.15 -20.09
C ALA A 383 -18.27 25.67 -19.97
N GLN A 384 -17.33 26.22 -20.76
CA GLN A 384 -17.09 27.67 -20.82
C GLN A 384 -18.26 28.45 -21.44
N LYS A 385 -18.95 27.87 -22.44
CA LYS A 385 -20.05 28.53 -23.16
C LYS A 385 -21.39 28.45 -22.43
N LEU A 386 -21.73 27.29 -21.89
CA LEU A 386 -23.04 27.03 -21.25
C LEU A 386 -23.03 27.31 -19.74
N GLY A 387 -21.85 27.39 -19.13
CA GLY A 387 -21.70 27.19 -17.69
C GLY A 387 -21.78 25.70 -17.34
N ALA A 388 -20.95 25.26 -16.40
CA ALA A 388 -20.82 23.83 -16.09
C ALA A 388 -22.07 23.23 -15.39
N GLU A 389 -22.99 24.04 -14.85
CA GLU A 389 -24.27 23.58 -14.30
C GLU A 389 -25.18 23.06 -15.42
N ALA A 390 -25.40 23.85 -16.48
CA ALA A 390 -26.18 23.44 -17.66
C ALA A 390 -25.51 22.27 -18.41
N TYR A 391 -24.18 22.25 -18.46
CA TYR A 391 -23.40 21.15 -19.04
C TYR A 391 -23.64 19.81 -18.32
N HIS A 392 -23.57 19.81 -16.98
CA HIS A 392 -23.78 18.59 -16.21
C HIS A 392 -25.26 18.25 -15.96
N ALA A 393 -26.17 19.23 -16.11
CA ALA A 393 -27.63 19.01 -16.08
C ALA A 393 -28.19 18.39 -17.37
N GLY A 394 -27.40 18.34 -18.45
CA GLY A 394 -27.83 17.76 -19.72
C GLY A 394 -28.76 18.65 -20.55
N GLU A 395 -28.77 19.96 -20.30
CA GLU A 395 -29.56 20.97 -21.03
C GLU A 395 -29.00 21.27 -22.45
N LEU A 396 -28.43 20.26 -23.10
CA LEU A 396 -27.89 20.38 -24.47
C LEU A 396 -28.96 20.30 -25.56
N PHE A 397 -30.24 20.09 -25.21
CA PHE A 397 -31.33 19.89 -26.17
C PHE A 397 -32.18 21.14 -26.47
N GLU A 398 -32.06 22.23 -25.73
CA GLU A 398 -32.90 23.42 -25.98
C GLU A 398 -32.27 24.46 -26.92
N PHE A 399 -31.01 24.29 -27.34
CA PHE A 399 -30.29 25.29 -28.14
C PHE A 399 -30.29 25.04 -29.66
N TRP A 400 -30.99 24.01 -30.15
CA TRP A 400 -31.04 23.64 -31.58
C TRP A 400 -32.41 23.83 -32.23
N ASP A 401 -33.34 24.52 -31.56
CA ASP A 401 -34.71 24.77 -32.06
C ASP A 401 -34.97 26.22 -32.53
N ASP A 402 -33.93 27.03 -32.79
CA ASP A 402 -34.08 28.35 -33.44
C ASP A 402 -33.22 28.50 -34.71
#